data_AF-A0A9W8FNS3-F1
#
_entry.id   AF-A0A9W8FNS3-F1
#
_cell.length_a   1.000
_cell.length_b   1.000
_cell.length_c   1.000
_cell.angle_alpha   90.00
_cell.angle_beta   90.00
_cell.angle_gamma   90.00
#
_symmetry.space_group_name_H-M   'P 1'
#
loop_
_entity.id
_entity.type
_entity.pdbx_description
1 polymer ?
#
loop_
_entity_poly.entity_id
_entity_poly.type
_entity_poly.pdbx_seq_one_letter_code
_entity_poly.pdbx_strand_id
1 'polypeptide(L)'
;MDNEDILDTGTHVIKCPLKSLVNDRNDITKVNDYVVVTNTASAYIYGLATHKQLDLSVCPEKRFFGEVFLHLTKRKVRPNVKAEIQEYRRVIRKHLDAYKEAAGITEFDIANPNQTAQFEAARIYTAYVNNIQTKFGQYLRRAVNVLLKTRERKRDLEEAMKGRTADEIKEAYEDRIWKPGLELKEAIKHRNTVLPIITVGNKNIGDILEPVLTAYDNDYKFEEEGLYYDIKAHPKKVLQSILFLGSAS
;
A
#
# COMPACT_ATOMS: atom_id res chain seq x y z
N MET A 1 35.85 5.92 -11.41
CA MET A 1 35.06 7.12 -11.73
C MET A 1 34.22 7.42 -10.52
N ASP A 2 34.69 8.42 -9.78
CA ASP A 2 34.17 8.85 -8.49
C ASP A 2 32.78 9.48 -8.61
N ASN A 3 31.97 9.28 -7.58
CA ASN A 3 31.28 10.37 -6.89
C ASN A 3 30.63 9.85 -5.59
N GLU A 4 31.23 10.34 -4.50
CA GLU A 4 30.61 10.81 -3.25
C GLU A 4 29.63 9.91 -2.50
N ASP A 5 30.15 9.41 -1.37
CA ASP A 5 29.53 9.47 -0.05
C ASP A 5 28.15 10.15 0.02
N ILE A 6 27.12 9.30 0.18
CA ILE A 6 26.10 9.53 1.22
C ILE A 6 25.89 8.18 1.93
N LEU A 7 26.79 7.89 2.86
CA LEU A 7 26.42 7.18 4.08
C LEU A 7 25.39 8.05 4.82
N ASP A 8 24.12 7.87 4.51
CA ASP A 8 23.05 8.10 5.48
C ASP A 8 22.40 6.75 5.75
N THR A 9 22.92 6.09 6.78
CA THR A 9 22.28 4.99 7.52
C THR A 9 21.06 5.49 8.30
N GLY A 10 20.25 6.34 7.67
CA GLY A 10 19.01 6.87 8.16
C GLY A 10 17.92 5.84 7.98
N THR A 11 17.52 5.24 9.10
CA THR A 11 16.35 4.37 9.22
C THR A 11 15.09 5.16 8.84
N HIS A 12 14.82 5.28 7.55
CA HIS A 12 13.55 5.74 6.99
C HIS A 12 12.93 4.62 6.17
N VAL A 13 12.87 3.44 6.80
CA VAL A 13 11.64 2.65 6.80
C VAL A 13 10.52 3.68 6.85
N ILE A 14 9.59 3.67 5.89
CA ILE A 14 8.28 4.24 6.18
C ILE A 14 7.89 3.48 7.44
N LYS A 15 8.05 4.10 8.61
CA LYS A 15 7.51 3.59 9.84
C LYS A 15 6.08 3.35 9.44
N CYS A 16 5.73 2.08 9.24
CA CYS A 16 4.34 1.73 9.24
C CYS A 16 3.89 2.35 10.55
N PRO A 17 2.96 3.33 10.51
CA PRO A 17 2.68 4.13 11.70
C PRO A 17 2.36 3.22 12.90
N LEU A 18 1.92 1.98 12.61
CA LEU A 18 1.80 0.81 13.47
C LEU A 18 2.86 0.58 14.56
N LYS A 19 4.16 0.88 14.42
CA LYS A 19 5.14 0.53 15.48
C LYS A 19 5.64 1.69 16.33
N SER A 20 5.60 2.93 15.85
CA SER A 20 6.07 4.08 16.62
C SER A 20 4.96 5.00 17.12
N LEU A 21 3.69 4.67 16.85
CA LEU A 21 2.53 5.41 17.37
C LEU A 21 1.72 4.62 18.40
N VAL A 22 2.08 3.36 18.66
CA VAL A 22 1.38 2.48 19.62
C VAL A 22 1.97 2.55 21.02
N ASN A 23 3.19 3.10 21.17
CA ASN A 23 3.77 3.33 22.48
C ASN A 23 3.41 4.75 22.95
N ASP A 24 2.67 4.83 24.07
CA ASP A 24 2.36 6.01 24.88
C ASP A 24 1.20 6.94 24.45
N ARG A 25 -0.02 6.41 24.24
CA ARG A 25 -1.20 7.30 24.16
C ARG A 25 -2.45 6.74 24.85
N ASN A 26 -2.44 6.81 26.19
CA ASN A 26 -3.64 6.56 27.00
C ASN A 26 -4.69 7.69 26.87
N ASP A 27 -4.32 8.88 26.37
CA ASP A 27 -5.24 10.02 26.25
C ASP A 27 -5.20 10.65 24.84
N ILE A 28 -6.04 10.13 23.94
CA ILE A 28 -6.27 10.72 22.61
C ILE A 28 -7.14 11.98 22.79
N THR A 29 -6.49 13.12 22.99
CA THR A 29 -7.15 14.40 23.32
C THR A 29 -7.03 15.46 22.23
N LYS A 30 -6.16 15.25 21.23
CA LYS A 30 -5.89 16.23 20.16
C LYS A 30 -6.49 15.78 18.83
N VAL A 31 -6.97 16.73 18.05
CA VAL A 31 -7.56 16.52 16.72
C VAL A 31 -6.64 15.70 15.80
N ASN A 32 -5.33 15.97 15.83
CA ASN A 32 -4.35 15.22 15.04
C ASN A 32 -4.24 13.74 15.43
N ASP A 33 -4.54 13.39 16.67
CA ASP A 33 -4.45 12.00 17.14
C ASP A 33 -5.62 11.18 16.59
N TYR A 34 -6.83 11.77 16.50
CA TYR A 34 -7.97 11.13 15.84
C TYR A 34 -7.70 10.85 14.37
N VAL A 35 -7.04 11.78 13.67
CA VAL A 35 -6.65 11.62 12.26
C VAL A 35 -5.70 10.45 12.09
N VAL A 36 -4.65 10.39 12.91
CA VAL A 36 -3.62 9.35 12.82
C VAL A 36 -4.20 7.97 13.16
N VAL A 37 -4.98 7.87 14.23
CA VAL A 37 -5.62 6.60 14.63
C VAL A 37 -6.62 6.14 13.58
N THR A 38 -7.48 7.04 13.08
CA THR A 38 -8.44 6.69 12.02
C THR A 38 -7.73 6.21 10.77
N ASN A 39 -6.67 6.89 10.34
CA ASN A 39 -5.92 6.50 9.16
C ASN A 39 -5.25 5.12 9.34
N THR A 40 -4.68 4.87 10.53
CA THR A 40 -3.98 3.61 10.83
C THR A 40 -4.95 2.44 10.97
N ALA A 41 -6.11 2.65 11.62
CA ALA A 41 -7.19 1.68 11.68
C ALA A 41 -7.72 1.36 10.27
N SER A 42 -7.94 2.39 9.44
CA SER A 42 -8.36 2.20 8.05
C SER A 42 -7.37 1.34 7.26
N ALA A 43 -6.07 1.60 7.40
CA ALA A 43 -5.04 0.82 6.72
C ALA A 43 -4.99 -0.65 7.22
N TYR A 44 -5.12 -0.88 8.53
CA TYR A 44 -5.15 -2.22 9.11
C TYR A 44 -6.37 -3.03 8.63
N ILE A 45 -7.56 -2.44 8.76
CA ILE A 45 -8.82 -3.07 8.37
C ILE A 45 -8.78 -3.39 6.88
N TYR A 46 -8.38 -2.40 6.05
CA TYR A 46 -8.32 -2.58 4.61
C TYR A 46 -7.28 -3.63 4.20
N GLY A 47 -6.08 -3.60 4.79
CA GLY A 47 -5.03 -4.59 4.52
C GLY A 47 -5.45 -6.02 4.87
N LEU A 48 -6.12 -6.24 6.00
CA LEU A 48 -6.64 -7.58 6.32
C LEU A 48 -7.78 -8.03 5.41
N ALA A 49 -8.61 -7.08 4.97
CA ALA A 49 -9.75 -7.35 4.13
C ALA A 49 -9.32 -7.71 2.69
N THR A 50 -8.23 -7.10 2.18
CA THR A 50 -7.67 -7.40 0.84
C THR A 50 -6.88 -8.72 0.79
N HIS A 51 -6.21 -9.13 1.88
CA HIS A 51 -5.50 -10.42 1.95
C HIS A 51 -6.42 -11.66 1.96
N LYS A 52 -7.72 -11.50 2.20
CA LYS A 52 -8.65 -12.62 2.48
C LYS A 52 -9.97 -12.58 1.72
N GLN A 53 -9.99 -12.26 0.42
CA GLN A 53 -11.17 -12.36 -0.48
C GLN A 53 -12.17 -11.19 -0.43
N LEU A 54 -11.75 -9.93 -0.62
CA LEU A 54 -12.71 -8.91 -1.05
C LEU A 54 -12.75 -8.76 -2.57
N ASP A 55 -13.96 -8.58 -3.09
CA ASP A 55 -14.18 -7.86 -4.34
C ASP A 55 -13.74 -6.40 -4.12
N LEU A 56 -12.61 -6.06 -4.73
CA LEU A 56 -11.93 -4.78 -4.64
C LEU A 56 -12.48 -3.78 -5.67
N SER A 57 -13.71 -3.89 -6.14
CA SER A 57 -14.33 -2.82 -6.94
C SER A 57 -14.62 -1.54 -6.13
N VAL A 58 -14.42 -1.54 -4.80
CA VAL A 58 -14.70 -0.39 -3.91
C VAL A 58 -13.43 0.06 -3.16
N CYS A 59 -12.81 1.13 -3.65
CA CYS A 59 -11.73 1.83 -2.95
C CYS A 59 -12.22 2.43 -1.61
N PRO A 60 -11.33 2.66 -0.61
CA PRO A 60 -11.69 3.40 0.58
C PRO A 60 -11.98 4.86 0.18
N GLU A 61 -13.25 5.15 -0.03
CA GLU A 61 -13.72 6.49 -0.29
C GLU A 61 -13.71 7.33 0.99
N LYS A 62 -13.88 8.64 0.85
CA LYS A 62 -14.11 9.55 1.98
C LYS A 62 -15.11 8.99 2.99
N ARG A 63 -16.16 8.30 2.53
CA ARG A 63 -17.18 7.69 3.41
C ARG A 63 -16.63 6.55 4.26
N PHE A 64 -15.71 5.74 3.73
CA PHE A 64 -15.08 4.65 4.48
C PHE A 64 -14.28 5.21 5.66
N PHE A 65 -13.42 6.21 5.43
CA PHE A 65 -12.67 6.88 6.50
C PHE A 65 -13.60 7.49 7.56
N GLY A 66 -14.71 8.09 7.12
CA GLY A 66 -15.73 8.61 8.03
C GLY A 66 -16.37 7.51 8.87
N GLU A 67 -16.71 6.36 8.30
CA GLU A 67 -17.26 5.25 9.07
C GLU A 67 -16.23 4.64 10.03
N VAL A 68 -14.96 4.48 9.64
CA VAL A 68 -13.90 4.02 10.55
C VAL A 68 -13.77 4.97 11.74
N PHE A 69 -13.66 6.28 11.48
CA PHE A 69 -13.62 7.31 12.53
C PHE A 69 -14.78 7.12 13.50
N LEU A 70 -15.98 6.97 12.96
CA LEU A 70 -17.17 6.94 13.77
C LEU A 70 -17.32 5.63 14.58
N HIS A 71 -16.71 4.52 14.19
CA HIS A 71 -16.64 3.30 15.03
C HIS A 71 -15.55 3.39 16.11
N LEU A 72 -14.66 4.37 15.99
CA LEU A 72 -13.73 4.73 17.06
C LEU A 72 -14.36 5.72 18.05
N THR A 73 -15.58 6.22 17.82
CA THR A 73 -16.27 7.15 18.73
C THR A 73 -17.41 6.51 19.51
N LYS A 74 -17.71 7.02 20.71
CA LYS A 74 -18.92 6.70 21.49
C LYS A 74 -20.17 7.32 20.87
N ARG A 75 -20.56 6.88 19.66
CA ARG A 75 -21.78 7.36 18.99
C ARG A 75 -22.94 6.39 19.10
N LYS A 76 -24.16 6.92 19.03
CA LYS A 76 -25.34 6.09 18.72
C LYS A 76 -25.31 5.70 17.24
N VAL A 77 -25.28 4.40 16.97
CA VAL A 77 -25.31 3.86 15.61
C VAL A 77 -26.71 4.01 15.02
N ARG A 78 -26.81 4.61 13.83
CA ARG A 78 -28.07 4.68 13.08
C ARG A 78 -28.30 3.37 12.32
N PRO A 79 -29.41 2.65 12.50
CA PRO A 79 -29.64 1.35 11.86
C PRO A 79 -29.94 1.46 10.36
N ASN A 80 -30.67 2.50 9.95
CA ASN A 80 -31.10 2.68 8.56
C ASN A 80 -30.07 3.51 7.77
N VAL A 81 -29.19 2.82 7.05
CA VAL A 81 -28.19 3.41 6.14
C VAL A 81 -28.18 2.70 4.80
N LYS A 82 -27.64 3.36 3.78
CA LYS A 82 -27.46 2.81 2.42
C LYS A 82 -26.66 1.51 2.46
N ALA A 83 -26.95 0.58 1.54
CA ALA A 83 -26.30 -0.74 1.46
C ALA A 83 -24.77 -0.67 1.47
N GLU A 84 -24.17 0.27 0.72
CA GLU A 84 -22.72 0.54 0.72
C GLU A 84 -22.16 0.78 2.14
N ILE A 85 -22.85 1.59 2.94
CA ILE A 85 -22.44 1.90 4.32
C ILE A 85 -22.61 0.68 5.22
N GLN A 86 -23.62 -0.15 4.98
CA GLN A 86 -23.79 -1.40 5.73
C GLN A 86 -22.61 -2.34 5.48
N GLU A 87 -22.13 -2.39 4.24
CA GLU A 87 -20.99 -3.22 3.87
C GLU A 87 -19.69 -2.73 4.53
N TYR A 88 -19.41 -1.41 4.51
CA TYR A 88 -18.29 -0.85 5.26
C TYR A 88 -18.37 -1.20 6.74
N ARG A 89 -19.55 -1.06 7.36
CA ARG A 89 -19.75 -1.40 8.77
C ARG A 89 -19.47 -2.86 9.08
N ARG A 90 -19.86 -3.76 8.17
CA ARG A 90 -19.62 -5.19 8.30
C ARG A 90 -18.12 -5.49 8.32
N VAL A 91 -17.37 -4.95 7.37
CA VAL A 91 -15.91 -5.12 7.29
C VAL A 91 -15.20 -4.48 8.48
N ILE A 92 -15.58 -3.27 8.85
CA ILE A 92 -14.99 -2.54 9.98
C ILE A 92 -15.18 -3.34 11.28
N ARG A 93 -16.41 -3.77 11.60
CA ARG A 93 -16.68 -4.53 12.83
C ARG A 93 -15.91 -5.85 12.91
N LYS A 94 -15.67 -6.50 11.77
CA LYS A 94 -14.91 -7.75 11.72
C LYS A 94 -13.46 -7.59 12.19
N HIS A 95 -12.86 -6.41 12.02
CA HIS A 95 -11.43 -6.20 12.20
C HIS A 95 -11.06 -5.12 13.23
N LEU A 96 -11.99 -4.22 13.56
CA LEU A 96 -11.71 -3.05 14.38
C LEU A 96 -11.44 -3.40 15.85
N ASP A 97 -12.14 -4.38 16.41
CA ASP A 97 -11.96 -4.73 17.84
C ASP A 97 -10.56 -5.30 18.09
N ALA A 98 -10.08 -6.17 17.20
CA ALA A 98 -8.70 -6.67 17.24
C ALA A 98 -7.67 -5.54 17.11
N TYR A 99 -7.96 -4.52 16.28
CA TYR A 99 -7.11 -3.33 16.19
C TYR A 99 -7.13 -2.51 17.49
N LYS A 100 -8.31 -2.25 18.07
CA LYS A 100 -8.46 -1.49 19.32
C LYS A 100 -7.69 -2.16 20.46
N GLU A 101 -7.82 -3.48 20.58
CA GLU A 101 -7.10 -4.28 21.57
C GLU A 101 -5.59 -4.19 21.37
N ALA A 102 -5.10 -4.46 20.15
CA ALA A 102 -3.68 -4.44 19.84
C ALA A 102 -3.05 -3.04 20.01
N ALA A 103 -3.81 -1.98 19.76
CA ALA A 103 -3.34 -0.61 19.85
C ALA A 103 -3.58 0.04 21.22
N GLY A 104 -4.25 -0.64 22.15
CA GLY A 104 -4.62 -0.08 23.47
C GLY A 104 -5.58 1.12 23.38
N ILE A 105 -6.45 1.16 22.36
CA ILE A 105 -7.27 2.32 22.05
C ILE A 105 -8.68 2.15 22.62
N THR A 106 -9.09 3.09 23.47
CA THR A 106 -10.48 3.25 23.88
C THR A 106 -11.24 4.17 22.91
N GLU A 107 -12.57 4.06 22.92
CA GLU A 107 -13.42 4.90 22.09
C GLU A 107 -13.32 6.38 22.46
N PHE A 108 -13.27 7.23 21.43
CA PHE A 108 -13.19 8.67 21.57
C PHE A 108 -14.52 9.23 22.09
N ASP A 109 -14.41 10.14 23.05
CA ASP A 109 -15.53 10.92 23.56
C ASP A 109 -15.50 12.31 22.90
N ILE A 110 -16.29 12.48 21.84
CA ILE A 110 -16.24 13.66 20.98
C ILE A 110 -17.64 14.26 20.86
N ALA A 111 -17.74 15.58 21.07
CA ALA A 111 -18.95 16.34 20.76
C ALA A 111 -19.20 16.35 19.25
N ASN A 112 -20.42 16.04 18.82
CA ASN A 112 -20.84 16.03 17.42
C ASN A 112 -19.98 15.12 16.50
N PRO A 113 -19.86 13.82 16.81
CA PRO A 113 -18.92 12.92 16.14
C PRO A 113 -19.16 12.84 14.61
N ASN A 114 -20.40 13.01 14.16
CA ASN A 114 -20.75 13.01 12.74
C ASN A 114 -20.15 14.18 11.95
N GLN A 115 -20.15 15.40 12.51
CA GLN A 115 -19.58 16.57 11.84
C GLN A 115 -18.05 16.46 11.80
N THR A 116 -17.44 16.08 12.92
CA THR A 116 -16.00 15.84 13.02
C THR A 116 -15.55 14.77 12.04
N ALA A 117 -16.28 13.66 11.94
CA ALA A 117 -15.97 12.60 10.99
C ALA A 117 -16.03 13.08 9.54
N GLN A 118 -16.99 13.94 9.17
CA GLN A 118 -17.06 14.47 7.80
C GLN A 118 -15.85 15.34 7.46
N PHE A 119 -15.39 16.16 8.41
CA PHE A 119 -14.23 17.02 8.24
C PHE A 119 -12.94 16.22 8.20
N GLU A 120 -12.72 15.33 9.19
CA GLU A 120 -11.48 14.54 9.26
C GLU A 120 -11.38 13.51 8.15
N ALA A 121 -12.49 12.88 7.75
CA ALA A 121 -12.49 11.99 6.60
C ALA A 121 -12.14 12.72 5.30
N ALA A 122 -12.56 13.99 5.14
CA ALA A 122 -12.14 14.80 4.00
C ALA A 122 -10.63 15.03 4.02
N ARG A 123 -10.09 15.43 5.17
CA ARG A 123 -8.65 15.68 5.35
C ARG A 123 -7.81 14.44 5.10
N ILE A 124 -8.20 13.31 5.68
CA ILE A 124 -7.53 12.01 5.49
C ILE A 124 -7.58 11.63 4.01
N TYR A 125 -8.77 11.69 3.39
CA TYR A 125 -8.93 11.33 1.98
C TYR A 125 -8.10 12.22 1.05
N THR A 126 -8.10 13.54 1.25
CA THR A 126 -7.28 14.48 0.47
C THR A 126 -5.78 14.23 0.66
N ALA A 127 -5.32 14.07 1.91
CA ALA A 127 -3.92 13.77 2.18
C ALA A 127 -3.50 12.43 1.56
N TYR A 128 -4.40 11.45 1.56
CA TYR A 128 -4.18 10.15 0.96
C TYR A 128 -4.07 10.25 -0.57
N VAL A 129 -5.03 10.90 -1.23
CA VAL A 129 -5.00 11.17 -2.68
C VAL A 129 -3.72 11.92 -3.08
N ASN A 130 -3.37 12.98 -2.36
CA ASN A 130 -2.16 13.76 -2.64
C ASN A 130 -0.89 12.91 -2.48
N ASN A 131 -0.82 12.05 -1.46
CA ASN A 131 0.31 11.15 -1.29
C ASN A 131 0.42 10.13 -2.43
N ILE A 132 -0.71 9.61 -2.91
CA ILE A 132 -0.75 8.69 -4.07
C ILE A 132 -0.23 9.41 -5.31
N GLN A 133 -0.79 10.56 -5.66
CA GLN A 133 -0.36 11.34 -6.82
C GLN A 133 1.13 11.69 -6.77
N THR A 134 1.64 11.99 -5.57
CA THR A 134 3.03 12.45 -5.39
C THR A 134 4.04 11.30 -5.30
N LYS A 135 3.69 10.19 -4.63
CA LYS A 135 4.66 9.17 -4.18
C LYS A 135 4.39 7.77 -4.70
N PHE A 136 3.27 7.52 -5.39
CA PHE A 136 2.95 6.19 -5.89
C PHE A 136 4.10 5.57 -6.69
N GLY A 137 4.67 6.32 -7.63
CA GLY A 137 5.73 5.78 -8.49
C GLY A 137 6.97 5.34 -7.68
N GLN A 138 7.27 6.05 -6.60
CA GLN A 138 8.35 5.67 -5.68
C GLN A 138 7.99 4.41 -4.89
N TYR A 139 6.75 4.28 -4.41
CA TYR A 139 6.28 3.09 -3.69
C TYR A 139 6.25 1.85 -4.59
N LEU A 140 5.70 1.97 -5.80
CA LEU A 140 5.69 0.88 -6.78
C LEU A 140 7.12 0.44 -7.13
N ARG A 141 8.01 1.39 -7.44
CA ARG A 141 9.42 1.08 -7.71
C ARG A 141 10.10 0.35 -6.54
N ARG A 142 9.85 0.79 -5.30
CA ARG A 142 10.39 0.14 -4.09
C ARG A 142 9.85 -1.27 -3.94
N ALA A 143 8.55 -1.47 -4.06
CA ALA A 143 7.92 -2.77 -3.95
C ALA A 143 8.42 -3.75 -5.03
N VAL A 144 8.50 -3.31 -6.30
CA VAL A 144 9.08 -4.12 -7.39
C VAL A 144 10.53 -4.50 -7.09
N ASN A 145 11.34 -3.58 -6.58
CA ASN A 145 12.73 -3.88 -6.20
C ASN A 145 12.81 -4.91 -5.06
N VAL A 146 11.91 -4.84 -4.08
CA VAL A 146 11.82 -5.82 -2.98
C VAL A 146 11.41 -7.19 -3.53
N LEU A 147 10.38 -7.24 -4.38
CA LEU A 147 9.87 -8.48 -4.98
C LEU A 147 10.92 -9.16 -5.87
N LEU A 148 11.70 -8.39 -6.62
CA LEU A 148 12.77 -8.92 -7.47
C LEU A 148 13.90 -9.57 -6.68
N LYS A 149 14.06 -9.22 -5.40
CA LYS A 149 15.10 -9.76 -4.50
C LYS A 149 16.49 -9.87 -5.15
N THR A 150 16.87 -8.86 -5.95
CA THR A 150 18.07 -8.91 -6.82
C THR A 150 19.34 -9.28 -6.06
N ARG A 151 19.51 -8.80 -4.81
CA ARG A 151 20.68 -9.11 -3.97
C ARG A 151 20.72 -10.58 -3.53
N GLU A 152 19.60 -11.12 -3.08
CA GLU A 152 19.47 -12.54 -2.67
C GLU A 152 19.75 -13.43 -3.87
N ARG A 153 19.08 -13.17 -5.00
CA ARG A 153 19.27 -13.91 -6.25
C ARG A 153 20.70 -13.84 -6.78
N LYS A 154 21.37 -12.69 -6.65
CA LYS A 154 22.78 -12.53 -7.04
C LYS A 154 23.69 -13.43 -6.20
N ARG A 155 23.53 -13.41 -4.88
CA ARG A 155 24.31 -14.26 -3.98
C ARG A 155 24.06 -15.73 -4.26
N ASP A 156 22.81 -16.13 -4.47
CA ASP A 156 22.46 -17.53 -4.74
C ASP A 156 23.01 -17.97 -6.11
N LEU A 157 23.06 -17.07 -7.10
CA LEU A 157 23.72 -17.31 -8.39
C LEU A 157 25.25 -17.47 -8.23
N GLU A 158 25.89 -16.61 -7.46
CA GLU A 158 27.34 -16.67 -7.19
C GLU A 158 27.72 -18.00 -6.51
N GLU A 159 26.93 -18.46 -5.53
CA GLU A 159 27.18 -19.77 -4.89
C GLU A 159 26.92 -20.94 -5.84
N ALA A 160 25.86 -20.88 -6.65
CA ALA A 160 25.56 -21.91 -7.65
C ALA A 160 26.61 -22.00 -8.77
N MET A 161 27.34 -20.92 -9.03
CA MET A 161 28.38 -20.82 -10.06
C MET A 161 29.79 -20.84 -9.50
N LYS A 162 29.97 -21.31 -8.26
CA LYS A 162 31.28 -21.43 -7.62
C LYS A 162 32.26 -22.25 -8.48
N GLY A 163 33.46 -21.71 -8.68
CA GLY A 163 34.48 -22.31 -9.56
C GLY A 163 34.43 -21.87 -11.03
N ARG A 164 33.47 -20.99 -11.40
CA ARG A 164 33.42 -20.31 -12.71
C ARG A 164 34.25 -19.03 -12.71
N THR A 165 34.54 -18.54 -13.90
CA THR A 165 35.22 -17.26 -14.10
C THR A 165 34.32 -16.08 -13.72
N ALA A 166 34.93 -14.95 -13.38
CA ALA A 166 34.19 -13.73 -13.06
C ALA A 166 33.31 -13.25 -14.24
N ASP A 167 33.78 -13.43 -15.47
CA ASP A 167 33.04 -13.03 -16.68
C ASP A 167 31.81 -13.90 -16.90
N GLU A 168 31.92 -15.22 -16.74
CA GLU A 168 30.77 -16.15 -16.80
C GLU A 168 29.70 -15.80 -15.73
N ILE A 169 30.14 -15.43 -14.52
CA ILE A 169 29.22 -15.04 -13.43
C ILE A 169 28.53 -13.70 -13.77
N LYS A 170 29.28 -12.74 -14.34
CA LYS A 170 28.74 -11.43 -14.73
C LYS A 170 27.70 -11.57 -15.85
N GLU A 171 28.01 -12.34 -16.88
CA GLU A 171 27.09 -12.61 -18.00
C GLU A 171 25.81 -13.30 -17.49
N ALA A 172 25.96 -14.32 -16.63
CA ALA A 172 24.81 -14.98 -16.03
C ALA A 172 23.96 -14.05 -15.14
N TYR A 173 24.58 -13.13 -14.41
CA TYR A 173 23.86 -12.11 -13.63
C TYR A 173 23.07 -11.16 -14.55
N GLU A 174 23.69 -10.69 -15.62
CA GLU A 174 23.06 -9.80 -16.58
C GLU A 174 21.82 -10.45 -17.22
N ASP A 175 21.95 -11.69 -17.69
CA ASP A 175 20.89 -12.38 -18.41
C ASP A 175 19.78 -12.94 -17.51
N ARG A 176 20.13 -13.49 -16.34
CA ARG A 176 19.14 -14.20 -15.50
C ARG A 176 18.46 -13.28 -14.50
N ILE A 177 19.08 -12.15 -14.14
CA ILE A 177 18.61 -11.31 -13.04
C ILE A 177 18.37 -9.88 -13.50
N TRP A 178 19.36 -9.23 -14.09
CA TRP A 178 19.28 -7.80 -14.42
C TRP A 178 18.31 -7.51 -15.58
N LYS A 179 18.51 -8.12 -16.75
CA LYS A 179 17.68 -7.90 -17.94
C LYS A 179 16.21 -8.24 -17.68
N PRO A 180 15.84 -9.41 -17.11
CA PRO A 180 14.43 -9.70 -16.79
C PRO A 180 13.84 -8.69 -15.80
N GLY A 181 14.62 -8.28 -14.79
CA GLY A 181 14.17 -7.27 -13.83
C GLY A 181 13.94 -5.89 -14.45
N LEU A 182 14.71 -5.53 -15.47
CA LEU A 182 14.55 -4.30 -16.24
C LEU A 182 13.31 -4.38 -17.16
N GLU A 183 13.16 -5.49 -17.89
CA GLU A 183 11.99 -5.77 -18.73
C GLU A 183 10.69 -5.71 -17.94
N LEU A 184 10.67 -6.29 -16.73
CA LEU A 184 9.52 -6.20 -15.83
C LEU A 184 9.18 -4.75 -15.48
N LYS A 185 10.19 -3.93 -15.15
CA LYS A 185 9.97 -2.52 -14.77
C LYS A 185 9.43 -1.69 -15.92
N GLU A 186 9.93 -1.90 -17.14
CA GLU A 186 9.41 -1.24 -18.34
C GLU A 186 7.99 -1.74 -18.67
N ALA A 187 7.73 -3.04 -18.57
CA ALA A 187 6.40 -3.61 -18.76
C ALA A 187 5.37 -3.02 -17.78
N ILE A 188 5.74 -2.85 -16.50
CA ILE A 188 4.89 -2.21 -15.49
C ILE A 188 4.65 -0.73 -15.81
N LYS A 189 5.71 -0.01 -16.20
CA LYS A 189 5.63 1.42 -16.54
C LYS A 189 4.62 1.68 -17.67
N HIS A 190 4.62 0.82 -18.67
CA HIS A 190 3.74 0.93 -19.84
C HIS A 190 2.44 0.11 -19.73
N ARG A 191 2.19 -0.53 -18.58
CA ARG A 191 1.06 -1.45 -18.34
C ARG A 191 0.90 -2.47 -19.47
N ASN A 192 1.97 -3.16 -19.81
CA ASN A 192 1.86 -4.33 -20.67
C ASN A 192 1.01 -5.38 -19.95
N THR A 193 -0.04 -5.86 -20.61
CA THR A 193 -0.94 -6.91 -20.07
C THR A 193 -0.23 -8.26 -19.93
N VAL A 194 0.88 -8.44 -20.64
CA VAL A 194 1.75 -9.60 -20.54
C VAL A 194 3.03 -9.17 -19.83
N LEU A 195 3.16 -9.57 -18.56
CA LEU A 195 4.40 -9.38 -17.81
C LEU A 195 5.38 -10.53 -18.08
N PRO A 196 6.69 -10.27 -18.04
CA PRO A 196 7.68 -11.34 -18.05
C PRO A 196 7.50 -12.22 -16.81
N ILE A 197 7.58 -13.55 -17.02
CA ILE A 197 7.43 -14.53 -15.94
C ILE A 197 8.70 -14.51 -15.10
N ILE A 198 8.62 -13.94 -13.91
CA ILE A 198 9.72 -13.90 -12.95
C ILE A 198 9.24 -14.55 -11.65
N THR A 199 9.74 -15.76 -11.40
CA THR A 199 9.47 -16.52 -10.19
C THR A 199 10.57 -16.28 -9.17
N VAL A 200 10.20 -15.86 -7.97
CA VAL A 200 11.11 -15.69 -6.84
C VAL A 200 10.59 -16.52 -5.68
N GLY A 201 11.34 -17.56 -5.30
CA GLY A 201 10.83 -18.62 -4.43
C GLY A 201 9.68 -19.36 -5.11
N ASN A 202 8.52 -19.43 -4.45
CA ASN A 202 7.32 -20.09 -4.98
C ASN A 202 6.27 -19.10 -5.51
N LYS A 203 6.65 -17.84 -5.76
CA LYS A 203 5.72 -16.79 -6.17
C LYS A 203 6.15 -16.16 -7.48
N ASN A 204 5.21 -16.03 -8.41
CA ASN A 204 5.37 -15.19 -9.59
C ASN A 204 5.14 -13.73 -9.20
N ILE A 205 6.08 -12.85 -9.56
CA ILE A 205 5.96 -11.42 -9.31
C ILE A 205 4.76 -10.83 -10.05
N GLY A 206 4.43 -11.36 -11.24
CA GLY A 206 3.27 -10.94 -12.03
C GLY A 206 1.96 -11.09 -11.27
N ASP A 207 1.71 -12.25 -10.67
CA ASP A 207 0.50 -12.52 -9.88
C ASP A 207 0.37 -11.59 -8.67
N ILE A 208 1.51 -11.20 -8.07
CA ILE A 208 1.54 -10.24 -6.94
C ILE A 208 1.18 -8.83 -7.43
N LEU A 209 1.62 -8.45 -8.62
CA LEU A 209 1.41 -7.11 -9.17
C LEU A 209 0.12 -6.99 -9.99
N GLU A 210 -0.53 -8.10 -10.32
CA GLU A 210 -1.77 -8.14 -11.10
C GLU A 210 -2.83 -7.18 -10.56
N PRO A 211 -3.15 -7.14 -9.25
CA PRO A 211 -4.14 -6.20 -8.72
C PRO A 211 -3.79 -4.72 -8.96
N VAL A 212 -2.49 -4.41 -9.09
CA VAL A 212 -2.01 -3.05 -9.37
C VAL A 212 -2.19 -2.70 -10.84
N LEU A 213 -2.02 -3.68 -11.74
CA LEU A 213 -2.08 -3.50 -13.19
C LEU A 213 -3.50 -3.59 -13.73
N THR A 214 -4.38 -4.35 -13.08
CA THR A 214 -5.80 -4.50 -13.43
C THR A 214 -6.71 -3.46 -12.77
N ALA A 215 -6.12 -2.48 -12.08
CA ALA A 215 -6.86 -1.39 -11.45
C ALA A 215 -7.54 -0.45 -12.47
N TYR A 216 -7.10 -0.51 -13.73
CA TYR A 216 -7.71 0.14 -14.88
C TYR A 216 -8.42 -0.91 -15.75
N ASP A 217 -9.49 -0.49 -16.43
CA ASP A 217 -10.21 -1.34 -17.37
C ASP A 217 -9.32 -1.70 -18.58
N ASN A 218 -9.60 -2.80 -19.28
CA ASN A 218 -8.76 -3.26 -20.39
C ASN A 218 -8.81 -2.31 -21.61
N ASP A 219 -9.93 -1.60 -21.78
CA ASP A 219 -10.19 -0.63 -22.84
C ASP A 219 -9.78 0.80 -22.46
N TYR A 220 -9.28 1.01 -21.25
CA TYR A 220 -8.85 2.31 -20.77
C TYR A 220 -7.60 2.80 -21.51
N LYS A 221 -7.68 4.01 -22.07
CA LYS A 221 -6.58 4.65 -22.82
C LYS A 221 -5.80 5.58 -21.92
N PHE A 222 -4.48 5.34 -21.84
CA PHE A 222 -3.58 6.17 -21.04
C PHE A 222 -3.41 7.56 -21.64
N GLU A 223 -3.42 8.60 -20.80
CA GLU A 223 -3.31 9.99 -21.28
C GLU A 223 -1.89 10.33 -21.73
N GLU A 224 -0.86 9.86 -21.01
CA GLU A 224 0.57 10.12 -21.34
C GLU A 224 1.43 8.83 -21.33
N GLU A 225 0.95 7.77 -21.99
CA GLU A 225 1.71 6.53 -22.29
C GLU A 225 2.33 5.78 -21.09
N GLY A 226 1.73 5.88 -19.90
CA GLY A 226 2.17 5.04 -18.79
C GLY A 226 1.40 5.19 -17.49
N LEU A 227 1.49 4.13 -16.68
CA LEU A 227 0.83 4.00 -15.38
C LEU A 227 1.16 5.19 -14.45
N TYR A 228 2.36 5.74 -14.55
CA TYR A 228 2.79 6.84 -13.67
C TYR A 228 2.05 8.15 -13.90
N TYR A 229 1.68 8.47 -15.15
CA TYR A 229 0.99 9.71 -15.48
C TYR A 229 -0.50 9.61 -15.16
N ASP A 230 -1.11 8.48 -15.47
CA ASP A 230 -2.54 8.26 -15.21
C ASP A 230 -2.87 8.14 -13.73
N ILE A 231 -1.91 7.84 -12.88
CA ILE A 231 -2.11 7.89 -11.42
C ILE A 231 -2.19 9.33 -10.92
N LYS A 232 -1.53 10.27 -11.60
CA LYS A 232 -1.69 11.69 -11.29
C LYS A 232 -3.09 12.17 -11.69
N ALA A 233 -3.57 11.75 -12.86
CA ALA A 233 -4.89 12.11 -13.37
C ALA A 233 -6.05 11.40 -12.63
N HIS A 234 -5.90 10.11 -12.33
CA HIS A 234 -6.92 9.23 -11.76
C HIS A 234 -6.45 8.45 -10.52
N PRO A 235 -6.04 9.14 -9.43
CA PRO A 235 -5.47 8.51 -8.24
C PRO A 235 -6.42 7.51 -7.57
N LYS A 236 -7.73 7.68 -7.76
CA LYS A 236 -8.75 6.77 -7.22
C LYS A 236 -8.65 5.36 -7.77
N LYS A 237 -8.16 5.18 -9.00
CA LYS A 237 -8.02 3.86 -9.63
C LYS A 237 -6.90 3.03 -8.99
N VAL A 238 -5.94 3.63 -8.28
CA VAL A 238 -4.72 2.93 -7.79
C VAL A 238 -4.56 2.97 -6.27
N LEU A 239 -5.59 3.47 -5.60
CA LEU A 239 -5.66 3.59 -4.14
C LEU A 239 -5.36 2.24 -3.43
N GLN A 240 -5.89 1.16 -3.96
CA GLN A 240 -5.83 -0.19 -3.38
C GLN A 240 -4.41 -0.75 -3.39
N SER A 241 -3.69 -0.45 -4.46
CA SER A 241 -2.34 -0.90 -4.73
C SER A 241 -1.36 -0.42 -3.68
N ILE A 242 -1.51 0.79 -3.13
CA ILE A 242 -0.58 1.29 -2.11
C ILE A 242 -0.74 0.58 -0.76
N LEU A 243 -1.98 0.27 -0.35
CA LEU A 243 -2.21 -0.45 0.90
C LEU A 243 -1.72 -1.90 0.79
N PHE A 244 -1.88 -2.52 -0.39
CA PHE A 244 -1.31 -3.82 -0.68
C PHE A 244 0.23 -3.79 -0.67
N LEU A 245 0.85 -2.88 -1.42
CA LEU A 245 2.31 -2.76 -1.53
C LEU A 245 2.96 -2.42 -0.17
N GLY A 246 2.30 -1.63 0.67
CA GLY A 246 2.75 -1.33 2.03
C GLY A 246 2.61 -2.49 3.02
N SER A 247 1.82 -3.52 2.70
CA SER A 247 1.70 -4.76 3.50
C SER A 247 2.60 -5.90 3.01
N ALA A 248 3.07 -5.81 1.76
CA ALA A 248 3.94 -6.80 1.13
C ALA A 248 5.45 -6.51 1.32
N SER A 249 5.78 -5.33 1.83
CA SER A 249 7.13 -4.87 2.21
C SER A 249 7.40 -5.00 3.69
#